data_AF-A0A3C1V731-F1
#
_entry.id   AF-A0A3C1V731-F1
#
_cell.length_a   1.000
_cell.length_b   1.000
_cell.length_c   1.000
_cell.angle_alpha   90.00
_cell.angle_beta   90.00
_cell.angle_gamma   90.00
#
_symmetry.space_group_name_H-M   'P 1'
#
loop_
_entity.id
_entity.type
_entity.pdbx_description
1 polymer ?
#
loop_
_entity_poly.entity_id
_entity_poly.type
_entity_poly.pdbx_seq_one_letter_code
_entity_poly.pdbx_strand_id
1 'polypeptide(L)'
;MQIVTLDHFPTKEASRSRLAKLALEDEALSFLKTAEDELPGGSVVETARMMTESGLLNDACSVLAQALTRRGAVWWACCAARGESGGGPTDHEMPALVCAEAWVTAPEQKKAYAAEASSTEIGLACPAGCAALAAFLAGESIAPPHL
;
A
#
# COMPACT_ATOMS: atom_id res chain seq x y z
N MET A 1 13.28 6.26 -14.65
CA MET A 1 12.17 5.74 -13.83
C MET A 1 11.76 4.39 -14.42
N GLN A 2 12.30 3.29 -13.90
CA GLN A 2 11.90 1.95 -14.37
C GLN A 2 10.54 1.63 -13.77
N ILE A 3 9.56 1.33 -14.62
CA ILE A 3 8.26 0.83 -14.19
C ILE A 3 8.49 -0.59 -13.67
N VAL A 4 8.35 -0.79 -12.36
CA VAL A 4 8.32 -2.13 -11.77
C VAL A 4 7.04 -2.78 -12.28
N THR A 5 7.16 -3.85 -13.07
CA THR A 5 6.02 -4.66 -13.48
C THR A 5 5.42 -5.29 -12.24
N LEU A 6 4.31 -4.73 -11.76
CA LEU A 6 3.52 -5.27 -10.66
C LEU A 6 2.87 -6.57 -11.15
N ASP A 7 3.58 -7.69 -10.99
CA ASP A 7 3.02 -9.00 -11.33
C ASP A 7 1.73 -9.24 -10.52
N HIS A 8 0.65 -9.44 -11.28
CA HIS A 8 -0.64 -10.03 -10.90
C HIS A 8 -1.40 -9.34 -9.75
N PHE A 9 -2.44 -8.57 -10.11
CA PHE A 9 -3.52 -8.26 -9.18
C PHE A 9 -4.18 -9.56 -8.67
N PRO A 10 -4.55 -9.65 -7.38
CA PRO A 10 -5.23 -10.82 -6.83
C PRO A 10 -6.55 -11.10 -7.57
N THR A 11 -6.93 -12.38 -7.62
CA THR A 11 -8.20 -12.81 -8.22
C THR A 11 -9.40 -12.26 -7.42
N LYS A 12 -10.54 -12.01 -8.11
CA LYS A 12 -11.79 -11.45 -7.54
C LYS A 12 -12.19 -12.03 -6.18
N GLU A 13 -12.03 -13.34 -6.01
CA GLU A 13 -12.47 -14.09 -4.84
C GLU A 13 -11.62 -13.81 -3.60
N ALA A 14 -10.30 -13.61 -3.79
CA ALA A 14 -9.39 -13.28 -2.70
C ALA A 14 -9.67 -11.88 -2.13
N SER A 15 -9.98 -10.90 -2.99
CA SER A 15 -10.31 -9.53 -2.58
C SER A 15 -11.64 -9.45 -1.83
N ARG A 16 -12.67 -10.19 -2.28
CA ARG A 16 -13.99 -10.24 -1.62
C ARG A 16 -13.94 -10.68 -0.15
N SER A 17 -13.23 -11.77 0.13
CA SER A 17 -13.10 -12.29 1.50
C SER A 17 -12.42 -11.32 2.48
N ARG A 18 -11.64 -10.37 1.94
CA ARG A 18 -10.94 -9.36 2.73
C ARG A 18 -11.78 -8.10 2.90
N LEU A 19 -12.55 -7.70 1.88
CA LEU A 19 -13.49 -6.58 1.96
C LEU A 19 -14.55 -6.81 3.04
N ALA A 20 -15.04 -8.05 3.19
CA ALA A 20 -16.01 -8.41 4.23
C ALA A 20 -15.50 -8.24 5.68
N LYS A 21 -14.20 -8.04 5.89
CA LYS A 21 -13.57 -7.85 7.20
C LYS A 21 -13.24 -6.39 7.51
N LEU A 22 -13.44 -5.47 6.56
CA LEU A 22 -13.22 -4.05 6.79
C LEU A 22 -14.43 -3.45 7.51
N ALA A 23 -14.18 -2.69 8.57
CA ALA A 23 -15.17 -1.82 9.18
C ALA A 23 -15.31 -0.56 8.30
N LEU A 24 -16.08 -0.68 7.22
CA LEU A 24 -16.41 0.43 6.32
C LEU A 24 -17.65 1.17 6.85
N GLU A 25 -17.72 2.46 6.55
CA GLU A 25 -18.92 3.25 6.83
C GLU A 25 -20.13 2.76 6.00
N ASP A 26 -21.36 2.96 6.51
CA ASP A 26 -22.58 2.48 5.84
C ASP A 26 -22.73 3.07 4.42
N GLU A 27 -22.27 4.31 4.22
CA GLU A 27 -22.23 4.95 2.91
C GLU A 27 -21.22 4.26 1.97
N ALA A 28 -20.04 3.89 2.47
CA ALA A 28 -19.05 3.12 1.72
C ALA A 28 -19.55 1.70 1.35
N LEU A 29 -20.31 1.05 2.23
CA LEU A 29 -20.94 -0.24 1.96
C LEU A 29 -22.00 -0.16 0.84
N SER A 30 -22.67 0.99 0.70
CA SER A 30 -23.65 1.20 -0.39
C SER A 30 -22.97 1.20 -1.76
N PHE A 31 -21.81 1.86 -1.89
CA PHE A 31 -21.03 1.89 -3.12
C PHE A 31 -20.51 0.51 -3.54
N LEU A 32 -20.12 -0.32 -2.57
CA LEU A 32 -19.70 -1.69 -2.84
C LEU A 32 -20.86 -2.52 -3.41
N LYS A 33 -22.07 -2.41 -2.85
CA LYS A 33 -23.25 -3.13 -3.35
C LYS A 33 -23.63 -2.67 -4.76
N THR A 34 -23.67 -1.35 -5.00
CA THR A 34 -23.94 -0.80 -6.34
C THR A 34 -22.92 -1.27 -7.37
N ALA A 35 -21.63 -1.29 -7.02
CA ALA A 35 -20.59 -1.77 -7.92
C ALA A 35 -20.69 -3.29 -8.21
N GLU A 36 -21.18 -4.09 -7.26
CA GLU A 36 -21.43 -5.52 -7.49
C GLU A 36 -22.61 -5.79 -8.42
N ASP A 37 -23.66 -4.97 -8.35
CA ASP A 37 -24.88 -5.12 -9.13
C ASP A 37 -24.74 -4.59 -10.57
N GLU A 38 -24.01 -3.48 -10.77
CA GLU A 38 -23.97 -2.76 -12.06
C GLU A 38 -22.76 -3.11 -12.95
N LEU A 39 -21.63 -3.53 -12.37
CA LEU A 39 -20.41 -3.80 -13.12
C LEU A 39 -20.12 -5.31 -13.15
N PRO A 40 -19.89 -5.94 -14.33
CA PRO A 40 -19.52 -7.34 -14.42
C PRO A 40 -18.13 -7.58 -13.81
N GLY A 41 -18.09 -7.69 -12.48
CA GLY A 41 -16.89 -7.89 -11.71
C GLY A 41 -16.55 -6.92 -10.60
N GLY A 42 -17.40 -5.96 -10.22
CA GLY A 42 -17.17 -5.09 -9.06
C GLY A 42 -15.76 -4.49 -9.05
N SER A 43 -15.46 -3.63 -10.03
CA SER A 43 -14.13 -3.05 -10.20
C SER A 43 -13.73 -2.28 -8.93
N VAL A 44 -12.84 -2.86 -8.13
CA VAL A 44 -12.32 -2.26 -6.88
C VAL A 44 -11.77 -0.85 -7.11
N VAL A 45 -11.20 -0.62 -8.30
CA VAL A 45 -10.68 0.70 -8.73
C VAL A 45 -11.82 1.69 -8.93
N GLU A 46 -12.92 1.27 -9.54
CA GLU A 46 -14.08 2.16 -9.78
C GLU A 46 -14.81 2.46 -8.47
N THR A 47 -14.98 1.47 -7.60
CA THR A 47 -15.55 1.70 -6.26
C THR A 47 -14.71 2.70 -5.46
N ALA A 48 -13.38 2.54 -5.46
CA ALA A 48 -12.49 3.48 -4.79
C ALA A 48 -12.54 4.88 -5.42
N ARG A 49 -12.73 4.97 -6.73
CA ARG A 49 -12.94 6.24 -7.43
C ARG A 49 -14.22 6.94 -6.97
N MET A 50 -15.35 6.22 -6.94
CA MET A 50 -16.63 6.76 -6.46
C MET A 50 -16.51 7.25 -5.01
N MET A 51 -15.88 6.46 -4.13
CA MET A 51 -15.60 6.86 -2.75
C MET A 51 -14.74 8.12 -2.66
N THR A 52 -13.74 8.26 -3.54
CA THR A 52 -12.90 9.46 -3.61
C THR A 52 -13.71 10.69 -4.02
N GLU A 53 -14.57 10.56 -5.02
CA GLU A 53 -15.44 11.65 -5.51
C GLU A 53 -16.48 12.07 -4.46
N SER A 54 -16.90 11.14 -3.59
CA SER A 54 -17.78 11.40 -2.43
C SER A 54 -17.06 11.87 -1.17
N GLY A 55 -15.72 12.00 -1.17
CA GLY A 55 -14.94 12.44 -0.02
C GLY A 55 -14.61 11.36 1.02
N LEU A 56 -14.96 10.09 0.76
CA LEU A 56 -14.69 8.93 1.60
C LEU A 56 -13.26 8.39 1.36
N LEU A 57 -12.25 9.25 1.57
CA LEU A 57 -10.85 8.97 1.20
C LEU A 57 -10.26 7.77 1.97
N ASN A 58 -10.60 7.61 3.25
CA ASN A 58 -10.08 6.51 4.07
C ASN A 58 -10.65 5.15 3.63
N ASP A 59 -11.93 5.11 3.27
CA ASP A 59 -12.57 3.89 2.74
C ASP A 59 -12.05 3.56 1.35
N ALA A 60 -11.87 4.57 0.49
CA ALA A 60 -11.24 4.39 -0.82
C ALA A 60 -9.85 3.76 -0.70
N CYS A 61 -9.01 4.28 0.21
CA CYS A 61 -7.69 3.71 0.51
C CYS A 61 -7.79 2.27 1.03
N SER A 62 -8.74 1.99 1.92
CA SER A 62 -8.95 0.65 2.50
C SER A 62 -9.34 -0.38 1.45
N VAL A 63 -10.24 0.00 0.54
CA VAL A 63 -10.71 -0.82 -0.57
C VAL A 63 -9.56 -1.10 -1.56
N LEU A 64 -8.79 -0.07 -1.93
CA LEU A 64 -7.60 -0.24 -2.79
C LEU A 64 -6.54 -1.13 -2.15
N ALA A 65 -6.28 -0.97 -0.85
CA ALA A 65 -5.31 -1.77 -0.13
C ALA A 65 -5.61 -3.28 -0.19
N GLN A 66 -6.90 -3.67 -0.27
CA GLN A 66 -7.28 -5.09 -0.41
C GLN A 66 -7.08 -5.65 -1.81
N ALA A 67 -7.03 -4.80 -2.84
CA ALA A 67 -6.74 -5.19 -4.20
C ALA A 67 -5.24 -5.27 -4.51
N LEU A 68 -4.36 -4.73 -3.66
CA LEU A 68 -2.93 -4.73 -3.93
C LEU A 68 -2.26 -6.02 -3.42
N THR A 69 -1.28 -6.51 -4.17
CA THR A 69 -0.29 -7.45 -3.61
C THR A 69 0.54 -6.74 -2.55
N ARG A 70 1.20 -7.47 -1.65
CA ARG A 70 2.10 -6.86 -0.65
C ARG A 70 3.13 -5.94 -1.32
N ARG A 71 3.75 -6.41 -2.42
CA ARG A 71 4.68 -5.61 -3.22
C ARG A 71 4.03 -4.37 -3.83
N GLY A 72 2.82 -4.51 -4.39
CA GLY A 72 2.07 -3.38 -4.94
C GLY A 72 1.70 -2.32 -3.90
N ALA A 73 1.34 -2.74 -2.67
CA ALA A 73 1.05 -1.83 -1.57
C ALA A 73 2.28 -1.03 -1.14
N VAL A 74 3.44 -1.67 -1.03
CA VAL A 74 4.70 -0.98 -0.70
C VAL A 74 5.12 -0.01 -1.81
N TRP A 75 4.97 -0.40 -3.08
CA TRP A 75 5.23 0.53 -4.20
C TRP A 75 4.30 1.73 -4.17
N TRP A 76 3.00 1.52 -3.90
CA TRP A 76 2.04 2.62 -3.76
C TRP A 76 2.42 3.57 -2.61
N ALA A 77 2.87 3.05 -1.48
CA ALA A 77 3.41 3.86 -0.38
C ALA A 77 4.64 4.67 -0.81
N CYS A 78 5.56 4.10 -1.60
CA CYS A 78 6.71 4.83 -2.15
C CYS A 78 6.26 5.97 -3.07
N CYS A 79 5.28 5.72 -3.96
CA CYS A 79 4.71 6.76 -4.82
C CYS A 79 4.02 7.86 -4.00
N ALA A 80 3.27 7.50 -2.96
CA ALA A 80 2.61 8.46 -2.08
C ALA A 80 3.64 9.33 -1.34
N ALA A 81 4.73 8.74 -0.85
CA ALA A 81 5.82 9.48 -0.20
C ALA A 81 6.51 10.46 -1.16
N ARG A 82 6.71 10.08 -2.44
CA ARG A 82 7.23 11.00 -3.46
C ARG A 82 6.24 12.12 -3.84
N GLY A 83 4.95 11.80 -3.82
CA GLY A 83 3.85 12.70 -4.17
C GLY A 83 3.35 13.54 -3.00
N GLU A 84 4.02 13.51 -1.84
CA GLU A 84 3.58 14.24 -0.65
C GLU A 84 3.42 15.74 -0.94
N SER A 85 2.25 16.26 -0.59
CA SER A 85 1.87 17.68 -0.68
C SER A 85 2.68 18.51 0.33
N GLY A 86 3.94 18.74 0.01
CA GLY A 86 4.93 19.42 0.86
C GLY A 86 6.31 19.57 0.22
N GLY A 87 6.54 18.94 -0.94
CA GLY A 87 7.82 19.00 -1.67
C GLY A 87 8.49 17.65 -1.89
N GLY A 88 7.85 16.55 -1.47
CA GLY A 88 8.44 15.22 -1.48
C GLY A 88 9.43 15.01 -0.33
N PRO A 89 10.12 13.85 -0.30
CA PRO A 89 10.99 13.47 0.79
C PRO A 89 12.20 14.40 0.89
N THR A 90 12.53 14.82 2.11
CA THR A 90 13.76 15.54 2.44
C THR A 90 15.01 14.66 2.24
N ASP A 91 16.19 15.28 2.23
CA ASP A 91 17.47 14.54 2.15
C ASP A 91 17.64 13.53 3.30
N HIS A 92 17.06 13.82 4.46
CA HIS A 92 17.06 12.93 5.62
C HIS A 92 16.11 11.72 5.46
N GLU A 93 15.02 11.89 4.71
CA GLU A 93 13.99 10.85 4.48
C GLU A 93 14.30 9.98 3.26
N MET A 94 15.06 10.51 2.30
CA MET A 94 15.42 9.82 1.06
C MET A 94 16.03 8.42 1.28
N PRO A 95 16.93 8.18 2.25
CA PRO A 95 17.49 6.85 2.49
C PRO A 95 16.42 5.78 2.78
N ALA A 96 15.42 6.11 3.61
CA ALA A 96 14.33 5.19 3.93
C ALA A 96 13.48 4.85 2.70
N LEU A 97 13.16 5.87 1.89
CA LEU A 97 12.43 5.67 0.65
C LEU A 97 13.22 4.79 -0.33
N VAL A 98 14.53 5.03 -0.47
CA VAL A 98 15.41 4.23 -1.34
C VAL A 98 15.47 2.77 -0.87
N CYS A 99 15.52 2.51 0.44
CA CYS A 99 15.47 1.15 0.98
C CYS A 99 14.14 0.45 0.65
N ALA A 100 13.01 1.16 0.76
CA ALA A 100 11.70 0.63 0.39
C ALA A 100 11.64 0.28 -1.12
N GLU A 101 12.10 1.18 -1.98
CA GLU A 101 12.13 0.98 -3.44
C GLU A 101 13.09 -0.16 -3.86
N ALA A 102 14.22 -0.30 -3.17
CA ALA A 102 15.15 -1.39 -3.38
C ALA A 102 14.50 -2.75 -3.07
N TRP A 103 13.71 -2.83 -1.99
CA TRP A 103 12.92 -4.02 -1.68
C TRP A 103 11.81 -4.26 -2.72
N VAL A 104 11.10 -3.23 -3.17
CA VAL A 104 10.08 -3.39 -4.23
C VAL A 104 10.70 -3.96 -5.51
N THR A 105 11.89 -3.48 -5.88
CA THR A 105 12.63 -3.94 -7.07
C THR A 105 13.04 -5.40 -6.93
N ALA A 106 13.48 -5.81 -5.75
CA ALA A 106 13.87 -7.18 -5.46
C ALA A 106 13.58 -7.50 -3.98
N PRO A 107 12.47 -8.22 -3.68
CA PRO A 107 11.91 -8.36 -2.33
C PRO A 107 12.67 -9.40 -1.49
N GLU A 108 13.97 -9.22 -1.35
CA GLU A 108 14.84 -10.05 -0.54
C GLU A 108 14.73 -9.66 0.94
N GLN A 109 14.79 -10.64 1.84
CA GLN A 109 14.70 -10.41 3.28
C GLN A 109 15.78 -9.46 3.80
N LYS A 110 17.00 -9.50 3.24
CA LYS A 110 18.08 -8.57 3.61
C LYS A 110 17.70 -7.11 3.35
N LYS A 111 16.96 -6.83 2.28
CA LYS A 111 16.48 -5.48 1.94
C LYS A 111 15.32 -5.06 2.83
N ALA A 112 14.48 -6.02 3.26
CA ALA A 112 13.43 -5.77 4.25
C ALA A 112 14.03 -5.30 5.59
N TYR A 113 15.08 -5.97 6.08
CA TYR A 113 15.79 -5.53 7.30
C TYR A 113 16.50 -4.18 7.13
N ALA A 114 17.06 -3.89 5.95
CA ALA A 114 17.64 -2.58 5.69
C ALA A 114 16.57 -1.46 5.76
N ALA A 115 15.37 -1.72 5.23
CA ALA A 115 14.25 -0.79 5.32
C ALA A 115 13.75 -0.59 6.75
N GLU A 116 13.70 -1.64 7.57
CA GLU A 116 13.40 -1.54 9.01
C GLU A 116 14.39 -0.62 9.74
N ALA A 117 15.69 -0.83 9.51
CA ALA A 117 16.74 -0.03 10.15
C ALA A 117 16.61 1.44 9.81
N SER A 118 16.44 1.78 8.52
CA SER A 118 16.21 3.17 8.09
C SER A 118 14.91 3.74 8.64
N SER A 119 13.82 2.97 8.65
CA SER A 119 12.55 3.41 9.23
C SER A 119 12.66 3.73 10.72
N THR A 120 13.46 2.95 11.46
CA THR A 120 13.68 3.15 12.89
C THR A 120 14.47 4.44 13.16
N GLU A 121 15.45 4.73 12.32
CA GLU A 121 16.28 5.94 12.40
C GLU A 121 15.46 7.22 12.16
N ILE A 122 14.63 7.24 11.12
CA ILE A 122 13.88 8.44 10.73
C ILE A 122 12.51 8.56 11.41
N GLY A 123 12.01 7.45 11.98
CA GLY A 123 10.70 7.37 12.60
C GLY A 123 9.53 7.23 11.61
N LEU A 124 8.31 7.22 12.14
CA LEU A 124 7.06 7.00 11.37
C LEU A 124 6.22 8.27 11.23
N ALA A 125 6.77 9.43 11.62
CA ALA A 125 6.12 10.71 11.50
C ALA A 125 6.21 11.31 10.08
N CYS A 126 6.78 10.57 9.12
CA CYS A 126 6.84 10.97 7.72
C CYS A 126 6.54 9.79 6.77
N PRO A 127 6.08 10.06 5.54
CA PRO A 127 5.66 9.01 4.61
C PRO A 127 6.79 8.06 4.18
N ALA A 128 8.03 8.54 4.07
CA ALA A 128 9.17 7.71 3.71
C ALA A 128 9.45 6.62 4.77
N GLY A 129 9.31 6.97 6.05
CA GLY A 129 9.44 6.01 7.16
C GLY A 129 8.35 4.95 7.13
N CYS A 130 7.10 5.38 6.90
CA CYS A 130 5.98 4.46 6.72
C CYS A 130 6.19 3.49 5.53
N ALA A 131 6.71 3.99 4.40
CA ALA A 131 7.00 3.14 3.23
C ALA A 131 8.11 2.11 3.52
N ALA A 132 9.16 2.52 4.24
CA ALA A 132 10.24 1.63 4.65
C ALA A 132 9.77 0.56 5.65
N LEU A 133 8.96 0.93 6.65
CA LEU A 133 8.35 -0.04 7.55
C LEU A 133 7.42 -1.01 6.81
N ALA A 134 6.64 -0.51 5.84
CA ALA A 134 5.78 -1.36 5.04
C ALA A 134 6.57 -2.42 4.26
N ALA A 135 7.74 -2.07 3.72
CA ALA A 135 8.65 -3.02 3.06
C ALA A 135 9.14 -4.11 4.01
N PHE A 136 9.48 -3.75 5.24
CA PHE A 136 9.86 -4.72 6.28
C PHE A 136 8.72 -5.69 6.61
N LEU A 137 7.53 -5.16 6.92
CA LEU A 137 6.35 -5.96 7.27
C LEU A 137 5.84 -6.83 6.11
N ALA A 138 6.12 -6.42 4.87
CA ALA A 138 5.80 -7.17 3.67
C ALA A 138 6.78 -8.31 3.38
N GLY A 139 7.95 -8.31 4.02
CA GLY A 139 8.98 -9.36 3.92
C GLY A 139 8.51 -10.73 4.38
N GLU A 140 9.41 -11.71 4.31
CA GLU A 140 9.12 -13.10 4.67
C GLU A 140 9.08 -13.28 6.19
N SER A 141 9.88 -12.51 6.93
CA SER A 141 9.98 -12.58 8.38
C SER A 141 10.07 -11.19 9.01
N ILE A 142 9.37 -11.03 10.14
CA ILE A 142 9.50 -9.88 11.04
C ILE A 142 10.35 -10.20 12.28
N ALA A 143 10.88 -11.42 12.38
CA ALA A 143 11.77 -11.78 13.47
C ALA A 143 13.13 -11.10 13.27
N PRO A 144 13.82 -10.72 14.36
CA PRO A 144 15.21 -10.30 14.30
C PRO A 144 16.09 -11.32 13.57
N PRO A 145 17.08 -10.89 12.76
CA PRO A 145 17.88 -11.79 11.92
C PRO A 145 18.77 -12.79 12.69
N HIS A 146 18.79 -12.71 14.02
CA HIS A 146 19.65 -13.51 14.91
C HIS A 146 18.86 -14.45 15.84
N LEU A 147 17.57 -14.63 15.60
CA LEU A 147 16.68 -15.58 16.28
C LEU A 147 16.26 -16.70 15.33
#